data_AF-A0A962E917-F1
#
_entry.id   AF-A0A962E917-F1
#
_cell.length_a   1.000
_cell.length_b   1.000
_cell.length_c   1.000
_cell.angle_alpha   90.00
_cell.angle_beta   90.00
_cell.angle_gamma   90.00
#
_symmetry.space_group_name_H-M   'P 1'
#
loop_
_entity.id
_entity.type
_entity.pdbx_description
1 polymer ?
#
loop_
_entity_poly.entity_id
_entity_poly.type
_entity_poly.pdbx_seq_one_letter_code
_entity_poly.pdbx_strand_id
1 'polypeptide(L)'
;MSESRRERESGSVTALKTNAASPRPASQGDVPPRLSAKAILDFETDAGAVAALENEIATIKSLLDGKSPDDRRRLLEHLLEREGAAPETKDPAVLDMELAPGWRDGAYPYKNLMSRKAYEKQKYLLQTELLKLQAWVRETGQRVMILFEGRDAAGKGGTIKRFMEHLNPRGAHVVALEKPSEV
;
A
#
# COMPACT_ATOMS: atom_id res chain seq x y z
N MET A 1 -47.64 -60.73 -8.02
CA MET A 1 -46.70 -60.12 -8.98
C MET A 1 -46.63 -58.63 -8.72
N SER A 2 -45.40 -58.12 -8.67
CA SER A 2 -44.95 -56.73 -8.88
C SER A 2 -45.45 -55.60 -7.98
N GLU A 3 -44.55 -55.19 -7.08
CA GLU A 3 -44.35 -53.81 -6.62
C GLU A 3 -44.15 -52.81 -7.78
N SER A 4 -44.62 -51.58 -7.62
CA SER A 4 -44.18 -50.40 -8.41
C SER A 4 -44.13 -49.20 -7.46
N ARG A 5 -42.96 -48.88 -6.90
CA ARG A 5 -41.89 -48.01 -7.42
C ARG A 5 -42.34 -46.56 -7.67
N ARG A 6 -41.97 -45.71 -6.72
CA ARG A 6 -41.90 -44.23 -6.83
C ARG A 6 -40.89 -43.83 -7.91
N GLU A 7 -41.24 -42.88 -8.76
CA GLU A 7 -40.32 -42.01 -9.50
C GLU A 7 -41.08 -40.71 -9.84
N ARG A 8 -40.89 -39.65 -9.03
CA ARG A 8 -40.12 -38.42 -9.32
C ARG A 8 -40.76 -37.50 -10.36
N GLU A 9 -41.35 -36.42 -9.86
CA GLU A 9 -41.82 -35.24 -10.57
C GLU A 9 -40.67 -34.57 -11.33
N SER A 10 -40.86 -34.38 -12.64
CA SER A 10 -40.02 -33.54 -13.50
C SER A 10 -40.51 -32.08 -13.42
N GLY A 11 -39.98 -31.31 -12.47
CA GLY A 11 -40.14 -29.87 -12.42
C GLY A 11 -39.26 -29.18 -13.47
N SER A 12 -39.88 -28.52 -14.44
CA SER A 12 -39.20 -27.75 -15.48
C SER A 12 -38.43 -26.58 -14.86
N VAL A 13 -37.13 -26.50 -15.11
CA VAL A 13 -36.28 -25.40 -14.61
C VAL A 13 -36.51 -24.16 -15.48
N THR A 14 -37.27 -23.21 -14.94
CA THR A 14 -37.38 -21.85 -15.49
C THR A 14 -36.01 -21.18 -15.44
N ALA A 15 -35.41 -20.91 -16.61
CA ALA A 15 -34.15 -20.19 -16.72
C ALA A 15 -34.30 -18.75 -16.22
N LEU A 16 -33.69 -18.44 -15.07
CA LEU A 16 -33.55 -17.07 -14.57
C LEU A 16 -32.54 -16.34 -15.45
N LYS A 17 -33.05 -15.39 -16.24
CA LYS A 17 -32.24 -14.43 -17.01
C LYS A 17 -31.38 -13.60 -16.03
N THR A 18 -30.08 -13.80 -16.05
CA THR A 18 -29.13 -12.92 -15.34
C THR A 18 -28.93 -11.66 -16.17
N ASN A 19 -29.35 -10.51 -15.63
CA ASN A 19 -29.01 -9.21 -16.20
C ASN A 19 -27.52 -8.96 -15.92
N ALA A 20 -26.66 -9.31 -16.86
CA ALA A 20 -25.24 -8.96 -16.82
C ALA A 20 -25.13 -7.44 -17.01
N ALA A 21 -25.03 -6.70 -15.89
CA ALA A 21 -24.69 -5.29 -15.96
C ALA A 21 -23.26 -5.15 -16.52
N SER A 22 -23.12 -4.52 -17.69
CA SER A 22 -21.82 -4.20 -18.27
C SER A 22 -20.98 -3.36 -17.30
N PRO A 23 -19.64 -3.57 -17.26
CA PRO A 23 -18.76 -2.79 -16.39
C PRO A 23 -18.92 -1.29 -16.69
N ARG A 24 -19.12 -0.49 -15.64
CA ARG A 24 -19.33 0.95 -15.77
C ARG A 24 -18.10 1.60 -16.43
N PRO A 25 -18.27 2.47 -17.43
CA PRO A 25 -17.17 3.24 -17.98
C PRO A 25 -16.61 4.19 -16.90
N ALA A 26 -15.28 4.34 -16.91
CA ALA A 26 -14.52 5.21 -16.01
C ALA A 26 -15.12 6.63 -16.01
N SER A 27 -15.30 7.20 -14.82
CA SER A 27 -15.90 8.52 -14.63
C SER A 27 -14.85 9.59 -14.35
N GLN A 28 -15.24 10.86 -14.43
CA GLN A 28 -14.32 11.98 -14.22
C GLN A 28 -13.74 11.92 -12.78
N GLY A 29 -12.46 11.53 -12.68
CA GLY A 29 -11.78 11.20 -11.42
C GLY A 29 -10.98 9.90 -11.48
N ASP A 30 -11.33 9.00 -12.40
CA ASP A 30 -10.54 7.81 -12.73
C ASP A 30 -9.38 8.21 -13.64
N VAL A 31 -8.25 8.63 -13.04
CA VAL A 31 -7.02 8.92 -13.80
C VAL A 31 -6.09 7.71 -13.68
N PRO A 32 -5.89 6.92 -14.75
CA PRO A 32 -4.85 5.89 -14.72
C PRO A 32 -3.49 6.58 -14.50
N PRO A 33 -2.59 6.04 -13.65
CA PRO A 33 -1.32 6.69 -13.38
C PRO A 33 -0.56 6.82 -14.69
N ARG A 34 -0.39 8.06 -15.17
CA ARG A 34 0.45 8.34 -16.33
C ARG A 34 1.89 8.15 -15.89
N LEU A 35 2.53 7.06 -16.33
CA LEU A 35 3.89 6.65 -15.98
C LEU A 35 5.01 7.58 -16.50
N SER A 36 4.69 8.78 -16.97
CA SER A 36 5.70 9.75 -17.40
C SER A 36 6.24 10.50 -16.19
N ALA A 37 7.57 10.66 -16.10
CA ALA A 37 8.25 11.37 -15.00
C ALA A 37 7.65 12.77 -14.73
N LYS A 38 7.22 13.49 -15.78
CA LYS A 38 6.55 14.79 -15.66
C LYS A 38 5.20 14.70 -14.94
N ALA A 39 4.37 13.71 -15.27
CA ALA A 39 3.05 13.53 -14.65
C ALA A 39 3.13 13.05 -13.19
N ILE A 40 4.23 12.41 -12.79
CA ILE A 40 4.51 12.05 -11.39
C ILE A 40 4.87 13.32 -10.59
N LEU A 41 5.74 14.17 -11.16
CA LEU A 41 6.11 15.46 -10.56
C LEU A 41 4.90 16.38 -10.38
N ASP A 42 4.03 16.42 -11.38
CA ASP A 42 2.80 17.22 -11.38
C ASP A 42 1.72 16.67 -10.41
N PHE A 43 1.84 15.41 -9.95
CA PHE A 43 0.89 14.79 -9.00
C PHE A 43 1.26 15.04 -7.53
N GLU A 44 2.55 15.25 -7.23
CA GLU A 44 3.05 15.49 -5.86
C GLU A 44 3.02 16.97 -5.43
N THR A 45 2.68 17.89 -6.33
CA THR A 45 2.76 19.33 -6.06
C THR A 45 1.39 19.92 -5.72
N ASP A 46 1.12 20.10 -4.42
CA ASP A 46 0.05 20.97 -3.95
C ASP A 46 0.32 22.41 -4.43
N ALA A 47 -0.65 23.03 -5.10
CA ALA A 47 -0.47 24.38 -5.67
C ALA A 47 -0.10 25.42 -4.59
N GLY A 48 -0.51 25.18 -3.34
CA GLY A 48 -0.10 25.96 -2.17
C GLY A 48 1.39 25.81 -1.81
N ALA A 49 1.95 24.61 -1.94
CA ALA A 49 3.35 24.33 -1.66
C ALA A 49 4.28 24.95 -2.69
N VAL A 50 3.90 24.93 -3.97
CA VAL A 50 4.67 25.57 -5.05
C VAL A 50 4.74 27.10 -4.84
N ALA A 51 3.61 27.73 -4.53
CA ALA A 51 3.56 29.17 -4.26
C ALA A 51 4.36 29.58 -3.01
N ALA A 52 4.39 28.74 -1.98
CA ALA A 52 5.21 28.99 -0.79
C ALA A 52 6.71 28.95 -1.11
N LEU A 53 7.15 27.95 -1.89
CA LEU A 53 8.53 27.81 -2.32
C LEU A 53 8.99 28.98 -3.20
N GLU A 54 8.13 29.44 -4.11
CA GLU A 54 8.43 30.60 -4.97
C GLU A 54 8.62 31.89 -4.17
N ASN A 55 7.82 32.12 -3.13
CA ASN A 55 7.97 33.27 -2.24
C ASN A 55 9.27 33.21 -1.42
N GLU A 56 9.65 32.02 -0.98
CA GLU A 56 10.90 31.80 -0.24
C GLU A 56 12.12 32.07 -1.13
N ILE A 57 12.11 31.55 -2.37
CA ILE A 57 13.14 31.82 -3.39
C ILE A 57 13.22 33.31 -3.72
N ALA A 58 12.09 34.00 -3.87
CA ALA A 58 12.06 35.43 -4.15
C ALA A 58 12.67 36.25 -3.00
N THR A 59 12.38 35.85 -1.76
CA THR A 59 12.95 36.48 -0.56
C THR A 59 14.48 36.30 -0.53
N ILE A 60 14.96 35.08 -0.75
CA ILE A 60 16.41 34.79 -0.81
C ILE A 60 17.08 35.58 -1.93
N LYS A 61 16.46 35.66 -3.11
CA LYS A 61 16.97 36.48 -4.22
C LYS A 61 17.09 37.94 -3.83
N SER A 62 16.10 38.52 -3.14
CA SER A 62 16.16 39.92 -2.69
C SER A 62 17.28 40.18 -1.68
N LEU A 63 17.60 39.21 -0.82
CA LEU A 63 18.70 39.31 0.15
C LEU A 63 20.09 39.18 -0.51
N LEU A 64 20.17 38.43 -1.61
CA LEU A 64 21.37 38.29 -2.42
C LEU A 64 21.57 39.46 -3.39
N ASP A 65 20.49 40.18 -3.71
CA ASP A 65 20.53 41.32 -4.60
C ASP A 65 21.25 42.51 -3.95
N GLY A 66 22.10 43.19 -4.73
CA GLY A 66 22.94 44.29 -4.22
C GLY A 66 24.17 43.86 -3.39
N LYS A 67 24.41 42.57 -3.16
CA LYS A 67 25.65 42.05 -2.56
C LYS A 67 26.76 41.93 -3.60
N SER A 68 28.03 42.07 -3.20
CA SER A 68 29.16 41.85 -4.12
C SER A 68 29.26 40.37 -4.54
N PRO A 69 29.88 40.04 -5.69
CA PRO A 69 30.07 38.65 -6.11
C PRO A 69 30.74 37.77 -5.04
N ASP A 70 31.68 38.35 -4.29
CA ASP A 70 32.39 37.64 -3.22
C ASP A 70 31.53 37.48 -1.96
N ASP A 71 30.71 38.47 -1.62
CA ASP A 71 29.78 38.36 -0.49
C ASP A 71 28.66 37.35 -0.78
N ARG A 72 28.18 37.29 -2.02
CA ARG A 72 27.22 36.26 -2.46
C ARG A 72 27.83 34.88 -2.33
N ARG A 73 29.09 34.70 -2.77
CA ARG A 73 29.80 33.42 -2.66
C ARG A 73 29.96 33.00 -1.20
N ARG A 74 30.40 33.90 -0.33
CA ARG A 74 30.59 33.63 1.11
C ARG A 74 29.28 33.29 1.81
N LEU A 75 28.19 33.99 1.50
CA LEU A 75 26.86 33.68 2.05
C LEU A 75 26.39 32.30 1.60
N LEU A 76 26.55 31.98 0.32
CA LEU A 76 26.20 30.65 -0.20
C LEU A 76 27.08 29.56 0.41
N GLU A 77 28.39 29.78 0.54
CA GLU A 77 29.31 28.88 1.23
C GLU A 77 28.88 28.65 2.68
N HIS A 78 28.57 29.70 3.44
CA HIS A 78 28.17 29.56 4.84
C HIS A 78 26.79 28.90 5.02
N LEU A 79 25.86 29.12 4.08
CA LEU A 79 24.56 28.44 4.07
C LEU A 79 24.75 26.95 3.73
N LEU A 80 25.60 26.64 2.75
CA LEU A 80 25.93 25.26 2.37
C LEU A 80 26.73 24.53 3.46
N GLU A 81 27.63 25.22 4.18
CA GLU A 81 28.35 24.67 5.34
C GLU A 81 27.39 24.36 6.50
N ARG A 82 26.38 25.21 6.70
CA ARG A 82 25.32 24.97 7.69
C ARG A 82 24.38 23.84 7.27
N GLU A 83 24.16 23.63 5.98
CA GLU A 83 23.43 22.46 5.43
C GLU A 83 24.29 21.19 5.37
N GLY A 84 25.62 21.30 5.33
CA GLY A 84 26.56 20.18 5.41
C GLY A 84 26.52 19.48 6.78
N ALA A 85 26.06 20.19 7.81
CA ALA A 85 25.44 19.56 8.97
C ALA A 85 23.99 19.27 8.62
N ALA A 86 23.76 18.24 7.79
CA ALA A 86 22.41 17.73 7.56
C ALA A 86 21.75 17.59 8.93
N PRO A 87 20.57 18.18 9.18
CA PRO A 87 19.87 17.86 10.41
C PRO A 87 19.79 16.34 10.44
N GLU A 88 20.36 15.68 11.44
CA GLU A 88 20.06 14.28 11.68
C GLU A 88 18.55 14.23 11.86
N THR A 89 17.81 13.95 10.79
CA THR A 89 16.37 14.00 10.80
C THR A 89 15.92 12.83 11.64
N LYS A 90 15.62 13.10 12.92
CA LYS A 90 15.11 12.10 13.86
C LYS A 90 13.66 11.70 13.56
N ASP A 91 13.06 12.23 12.50
CA ASP A 91 11.73 11.82 12.07
C ASP A 91 11.78 10.34 11.66
N PRO A 92 11.09 9.45 12.40
CA PRO A 92 11.07 8.03 12.09
C PRO A 92 10.59 7.74 10.66
N ALA A 93 9.69 8.56 10.11
CA ALA A 93 9.18 8.35 8.76
C ALA A 93 10.27 8.54 7.68
N VAL A 94 11.20 9.47 7.89
CA VAL A 94 12.32 9.71 6.98
C VAL A 94 13.36 8.59 7.11
N LEU A 95 13.63 8.17 8.35
CA LEU A 95 14.59 7.09 8.63
C LEU A 95 14.13 5.72 8.12
N ASP A 96 12.82 5.44 8.18
CA ASP A 96 12.22 4.20 7.69
C ASP A 96 12.38 4.02 6.16
N MET A 97 12.56 5.13 5.42
CA MET A 97 12.66 5.15 3.95
C MET A 97 14.10 5.26 3.44
N GLU A 98 15.10 5.35 4.33
CA GLU A 98 16.51 5.44 3.96
C GLU A 98 16.98 4.14 3.29
N LEU A 99 17.53 4.23 2.08
CA LEU A 99 17.98 3.07 1.30
C LEU A 99 19.37 2.61 1.73
N ALA A 100 19.59 1.30 1.72
CA ALA A 100 20.90 0.71 1.96
C ALA A 100 21.85 0.97 0.77
N PRO A 101 23.16 1.16 1.01
CA PRO A 101 24.15 1.14 -0.07
C PRO A 101 24.07 -0.18 -0.84
N GLY A 102 24.01 -0.13 -2.18
CA GLY A 102 23.92 -1.34 -3.01
C GLY A 102 22.56 -2.04 -2.97
N TRP A 103 21.47 -1.38 -2.58
CA TRP A 103 20.12 -1.99 -2.55
C TRP A 103 19.66 -2.61 -3.89
N ARG A 104 20.26 -2.22 -5.01
CA ARG A 104 19.98 -2.76 -6.35
C ARG A 104 20.62 -4.14 -6.60
N ASP A 105 21.55 -4.56 -5.74
CA ASP A 105 22.34 -5.78 -5.92
C ASP A 105 21.65 -7.02 -5.32
N GLY A 106 20.36 -6.91 -4.95
CA GLY A 106 19.52 -8.01 -4.46
C GLY A 106 19.48 -8.17 -2.94
N ALA A 107 20.12 -7.27 -2.19
CA ALA A 107 20.02 -7.20 -0.73
C ALA A 107 18.70 -6.52 -0.27
N TYR A 108 18.39 -6.60 1.02
CA TYR A 108 17.25 -5.88 1.60
C TYR A 108 17.42 -4.36 1.36
N PRO A 109 16.40 -3.67 0.81
CA PRO A 109 16.63 -2.36 0.20
C PRO A 109 16.74 -1.19 1.18
N TYR A 110 16.23 -1.35 2.40
CA TYR A 110 16.24 -0.28 3.41
C TYR A 110 17.37 -0.47 4.40
N LYS A 111 17.98 0.64 4.79
CA LYS A 111 19.04 0.67 5.80
C LYS A 111 18.49 0.37 7.19
N ASN A 112 17.29 0.86 7.47
CA ASN A 112 16.63 0.71 8.77
C ASN A 112 15.38 -0.18 8.64
N LEU A 113 15.06 -0.89 9.71
CA LEU A 113 13.74 -1.52 9.83
C LEU A 113 12.70 -0.45 10.12
N MET A 114 11.49 -0.64 9.59
CA MET A 114 10.37 0.26 9.84
C MET A 114 10.14 0.40 11.35
N SER A 115 10.01 1.65 11.80
CA SER A 115 9.72 1.99 13.16
C SER A 115 8.42 1.32 13.63
N ARG A 116 8.42 0.82 14.87
CA ARG A 116 7.25 0.13 15.43
C ARG A 116 6.00 1.01 15.41
N LYS A 117 6.16 2.32 15.63
CA LYS A 117 5.05 3.28 15.61
C LYS A 117 4.43 3.39 14.21
N ALA A 118 5.24 3.50 13.17
CA ALA A 118 4.75 3.55 11.78
C ALA A 118 4.08 2.22 11.40
N TYR A 119 4.73 1.10 11.72
CA TYR A 119 4.21 -0.24 11.49
C TYR A 119 2.82 -0.45 12.12
N GLU A 120 2.66 -0.18 13.42
CA GLU A 120 1.38 -0.38 14.11
C GLU A 120 0.27 0.53 13.54
N LYS A 121 0.61 1.77 13.19
CA LYS A 121 -0.34 2.71 12.54
C LYS A 121 -0.82 2.16 11.19
N GLN A 122 0.08 1.72 10.33
CA GLN A 122 -0.27 1.18 9.02
C GLN A 122 -1.03 -0.14 9.13
N LYS A 123 -0.57 -1.04 10.01
CA LYS A 123 -1.23 -2.32 10.27
C LYS A 123 -2.69 -2.13 10.66
N TYR A 124 -2.99 -1.18 11.56
CA TYR A 124 -4.35 -0.88 11.97
C TYR A 124 -5.25 -0.44 10.80
N LEU A 125 -4.75 0.45 9.93
CA LEU A 125 -5.49 0.90 8.75
C LEU A 125 -5.76 -0.26 7.79
N LEU A 126 -4.74 -1.09 7.51
CA LEU A 126 -4.90 -2.27 6.64
C LEU A 126 -5.87 -3.30 7.23
N GLN A 127 -5.84 -3.53 8.54
CA GLN A 127 -6.80 -4.41 9.21
C GLN A 127 -8.24 -3.87 9.12
N THR A 128 -8.42 -2.54 9.11
CA THR A 128 -9.74 -1.92 8.87
C THR A 128 -10.22 -2.19 7.45
N GLU A 129 -9.35 -2.10 6.45
CA GLU A 129 -9.69 -2.44 5.06
C GLU A 129 -9.98 -3.93 4.89
N LEU A 130 -9.29 -4.82 5.61
CA LEU A 130 -9.58 -6.25 5.61
C LEU A 130 -10.99 -6.57 6.14
N LEU A 131 -11.50 -5.81 7.11
CA LEU A 131 -12.87 -5.95 7.59
C LEU A 131 -13.90 -5.54 6.54
N LYS A 132 -13.63 -4.48 5.78
CA LYS A 132 -14.46 -4.06 4.65
C LYS A 132 -14.49 -5.13 3.57
N LEU A 133 -13.32 -5.71 3.24
CA LEU A 133 -13.22 -6.84 2.33
C LEU A 133 -14.06 -8.03 2.82
N GLN A 134 -13.96 -8.38 4.11
CA GLN A 134 -14.75 -9.47 4.69
C GLN A 134 -16.26 -9.23 4.56
N ALA A 135 -16.72 -8.00 4.84
CA ALA A 135 -18.12 -7.63 4.69
C ALA A 135 -18.59 -7.78 3.24
N TRP A 136 -17.79 -7.28 2.29
CA TRP A 136 -18.08 -7.39 0.85
C TRP A 136 -18.13 -8.84 0.36
N VAL A 137 -17.18 -9.69 0.79
CA VAL A 137 -17.17 -11.13 0.44
C VAL A 137 -18.46 -11.80 0.91
N ARG A 138 -18.92 -11.47 2.12
CA ARG A 138 -20.17 -11.98 2.68
C ARG A 138 -21.40 -11.52 1.89
N GLU A 139 -21.45 -10.24 1.54
CA GLU A 139 -22.59 -9.64 0.80
C GLU A 139 -22.70 -10.18 -0.63
N THR A 140 -21.56 -10.41 -1.29
CA THR A 140 -21.51 -10.90 -2.67
C THR A 140 -21.54 -12.43 -2.78
N GLY A 141 -21.35 -13.14 -1.67
CA GLY A 141 -21.24 -14.61 -1.66
C GLY A 141 -19.98 -15.15 -2.33
N GLN A 142 -18.97 -14.30 -2.54
CA GLN A 142 -17.69 -14.70 -3.13
C GLN A 142 -16.88 -15.56 -2.17
N ARG A 143 -15.85 -16.25 -2.69
CA ARG A 143 -14.92 -17.05 -1.90
C ARG A 143 -13.50 -16.62 -2.20
N VAL A 144 -12.72 -16.37 -1.15
CA VAL A 144 -11.32 -15.92 -1.24
C VAL A 144 -10.42 -16.96 -0.58
N MET A 145 -9.38 -17.38 -1.30
CA MET A 145 -8.33 -18.27 -0.79
C MET A 145 -7.00 -17.53 -0.84
N ILE A 146 -6.26 -17.57 0.26
CA ILE A 146 -4.94 -16.94 0.39
C ILE A 146 -3.94 -18.03 0.75
N LEU A 147 -2.93 -18.22 -0.10
CA LEU A 147 -1.85 -19.18 0.10
C LEU A 147 -0.60 -18.44 0.60
N PHE A 148 -0.02 -18.92 1.70
CA PHE A 148 1.21 -18.36 2.28
C PHE A 148 2.39 -19.31 2.08
N GLU A 149 3.26 -18.99 1.11
CA GLU A 149 4.47 -19.74 0.80
C GLU A 149 5.74 -19.01 1.22
N GLY A 150 6.84 -19.75 1.37
CA GLY A 150 8.15 -19.18 1.73
C GLY A 150 9.05 -20.14 2.51
N ARG A 151 10.33 -19.79 2.63
CA ARG A 151 11.32 -20.56 3.38
C ARG A 151 10.96 -20.66 4.87
N ASP A 152 11.57 -21.63 5.55
CA ASP A 152 11.48 -21.71 7.01
C ASP A 152 11.99 -20.42 7.65
N ALA A 153 11.32 -20.00 8.73
CA ALA A 153 11.56 -18.73 9.43
C ALA A 153 11.33 -17.44 8.61
N ALA A 154 10.75 -17.50 7.40
CA ALA A 154 10.43 -16.30 6.61
C ALA A 154 9.29 -15.42 7.20
N GLY A 155 8.63 -15.86 8.27
CA GLY A 155 7.58 -15.07 8.94
C GLY A 155 6.13 -15.37 8.52
N LYS A 156 5.88 -16.52 7.86
CA LYS A 156 4.53 -16.94 7.42
C LYS A 156 3.50 -16.95 8.56
N GLY A 157 3.79 -17.65 9.65
CA GLY A 157 2.90 -17.74 10.81
C GLY A 157 2.65 -16.39 11.50
N GLY A 158 3.67 -15.53 11.54
CA GLY A 158 3.53 -14.15 12.02
C GLY A 158 2.57 -13.35 11.16
N THR A 159 2.67 -13.47 9.83
CA THR A 159 1.79 -12.76 8.90
C THR A 159 0.34 -13.24 9.02
N ILE A 160 0.12 -14.56 9.05
CA ILE A 160 -1.22 -15.15 9.23
C ILE A 160 -1.85 -14.66 10.53
N LYS A 161 -1.09 -14.63 11.63
CA LYS A 161 -1.58 -14.11 12.92
C LYS A 161 -2.08 -12.66 12.81
N ARG A 162 -1.41 -11.81 12.05
CA ARG A 162 -1.74 -10.37 11.90
C ARG A 162 -2.93 -10.16 10.98
N PHE A 163 -3.10 -11.02 9.97
CA PHE A 163 -4.32 -11.07 9.17
C PHE A 163 -5.54 -11.44 10.03
N MET A 164 -5.39 -12.47 10.86
CA MET A 164 -6.51 -13.03 11.63
C MET A 164 -6.86 -12.27 12.91
N GLU A 165 -5.99 -11.37 13.40
CA GLU A 165 -6.13 -10.64 14.67
C GLU A 165 -7.52 -10.02 14.90
N HIS A 166 -8.12 -9.42 13.86
CA HIS A 166 -9.40 -8.71 13.96
C HIS A 166 -10.50 -9.30 13.07
N LEU A 167 -10.22 -10.34 12.27
CA LEU A 167 -11.22 -10.95 11.40
C LEU A 167 -12.19 -11.82 12.19
N ASN A 168 -13.47 -11.83 11.78
CA ASN A 168 -14.44 -12.73 12.40
C ASN A 168 -14.12 -14.20 12.02
N PRO A 169 -13.84 -15.08 13.00
CA PRO A 169 -13.42 -16.47 12.73
C PRO A 169 -14.50 -17.34 12.07
N ARG A 170 -15.77 -16.88 12.06
CA ARG A 170 -16.86 -17.59 11.37
C ARG A 170 -16.81 -17.46 9.85
N GLY A 171 -16.12 -16.45 9.34
CA GLY A 171 -16.00 -16.19 7.89
C GLY A 171 -14.58 -16.25 7.36
N ALA A 172 -13.59 -16.50 8.22
CA ALA A 172 -12.19 -16.62 7.85
C ALA A 172 -11.58 -17.79 8.64
N HIS A 173 -11.01 -18.75 7.93
CA HIS A 173 -10.43 -19.95 8.53
C HIS A 173 -8.97 -20.07 8.14
N VAL A 174 -8.15 -20.50 9.11
CA VAL A 174 -6.76 -20.88 8.87
C VAL A 174 -6.70 -22.38 8.75
N VAL A 175 -6.15 -22.86 7.63
CA VAL A 175 -5.89 -24.29 7.42
C VAL A 175 -4.39 -24.49 7.48
N ALA A 176 -3.96 -25.28 8.46
CA ALA A 176 -2.60 -25.79 8.55
C ALA A 176 -2.68 -27.30 8.34
N LEU A 177 -2.20 -27.76 7.18
CA LEU A 177 -2.23 -29.19 6.85
C LEU A 177 -1.06 -29.90 7.54
N GLU A 178 -1.35 -31.07 8.08
CA GLU A 178 -0.34 -31.99 8.57
C GLU A 178 0.24 -32.81 7.42
N LYS A 179 1.21 -33.67 7.74
CA LYS A 179 1.77 -34.61 6.77
C LYS A 179 0.62 -35.43 6.14
N PRO A 180 0.59 -35.60 4.81
CA PRO A 180 -0.43 -36.42 4.15
C PRO A 180 -0.52 -37.83 4.76
N SER A 181 -1.73 -38.33 4.97
CA SER A 181 -1.98 -39.71 5.40
C SER A 181 -1.87 -40.69 4.22
N GLU A 182 -1.52 -41.95 4.49
CA GLU A 182 -1.31 -42.99 3.48
C GLU A 182 -2.59 -43.58 2.86
N VAL A 183 -3.71 -42.84 2.88
CA VAL A 183 -5.00 -43.31 2.34
C VAL A 183 -5.01 -43.17 0.81
#